data_AF-A0A9P8CA20-F1
#
_entry.id   AF-A0A9P8CA20-F1
#
_cell.length_a   1.000
_cell.length_b   1.000
_cell.length_c   1.000
_cell.angle_alpha   90.00
_cell.angle_beta   90.00
_cell.angle_gamma   90.00
#
_symmetry.space_group_name_H-M   'P 1'
#
loop_
_entity.id
_entity.type
_entity.pdbx_description
1 polymer ?
#
loop_
_entity_poly.entity_id
_entity_poly.type
_entity_poly.pdbx_seq_one_letter_code
_entity_poly.pdbx_strand_id
1 'polypeptide(L)'
;MPSTRGTNDLLLPNEYQIRADSRIRTQQRGAKGKSTAPQVPDTLWLNTKSKDSLIGIRSRATPKEDFSHQLNLNDLLDAAIEMLPDDAYALLMLVEHDIYEDEDDEFACGRAYGGSRIAVVSSARYNPGLDAKQNIEREHAWPASHCNDYMTSCCNDFDGMDVDEEARGNIDHEVLLETLKMKKKTPIEAALAAHAGLPALSSSPSALALYDLWLGRVCRTAAHELGHCFGIGHCAYYACSMQGTASIVEDSRQPPYLCPIDLEKVISATGTDIVERYKVLLEFCDRHAEGHLFAAYAAWMRSRIKNLDDQEWPEVV
;
A
#
# COMPACT_ATOMS: atom_id res chain seq x y z
N MET A 1 -16.60 33.04 25.89
CA MET A 1 -16.74 33.36 24.44
C MET A 1 -15.91 34.61 24.18
N PRO A 2 -14.94 34.55 23.26
CA PRO A 2 -15.24 34.43 21.84
C PRO A 2 -14.63 33.18 21.19
N SER A 3 -15.19 32.87 20.02
CA SER A 3 -14.94 31.71 19.18
C SER A 3 -13.83 32.03 18.19
N THR A 4 -12.82 31.16 18.07
CA THR A 4 -11.93 31.11 16.91
C THR A 4 -12.15 29.79 16.21
N ARG A 5 -13.08 29.79 15.24
CA ARG A 5 -13.12 28.77 14.19
C ARG A 5 -11.90 29.04 13.29
N GLY A 6 -10.84 28.25 13.47
CA GLY A 6 -9.80 28.12 12.47
C GLY A 6 -10.33 27.26 11.35
N THR A 7 -10.56 27.86 10.18
CA THR A 7 -10.74 27.14 8.93
C THR A 7 -9.39 26.49 8.58
N ASN A 8 -9.29 25.17 8.76
CA ASN A 8 -8.22 24.40 8.15
C ASN A 8 -8.51 24.33 6.64
N ASP A 9 -8.00 25.31 5.91
CA ASP A 9 -7.85 25.23 4.47
C ASP A 9 -6.79 24.16 4.18
N LEU A 10 -7.24 22.92 3.98
CA LEU A 10 -6.48 21.91 3.24
C LEU A 10 -6.30 22.47 1.82
N LEU A 11 -5.21 23.21 1.62
CA LEU A 11 -4.71 23.56 0.30
C LEU A 11 -4.34 22.25 -0.39
N LEU A 12 -5.28 21.73 -1.19
CA LEU A 12 -4.99 20.70 -2.17
C LEU A 12 -3.82 21.20 -3.03
N PRO A 13 -2.71 20.45 -3.14
CA PRO A 13 -1.65 20.81 -4.07
C PRO A 13 -2.26 20.93 -5.46
N ASN A 14 -2.16 22.13 -6.04
CA ASN A 14 -2.74 22.51 -7.33
C ASN A 14 -2.08 21.78 -8.52
N GLU A 15 -1.37 20.69 -8.27
CA GLU A 15 -0.55 19.93 -9.22
C GLU A 15 -1.16 18.56 -9.57
N TYR A 16 -2.22 18.11 -8.89
CA TYR A 16 -2.98 16.89 -9.27
C TYR A 16 -4.02 17.13 -10.39
N GLN A 17 -3.79 18.10 -11.26
CA GLN A 17 -4.43 18.07 -12.58
C GLN A 17 -3.67 17.06 -13.44
N ILE A 18 -4.29 15.89 -13.62
CA ILE A 18 -3.86 14.82 -14.53
C ILE A 18 -3.59 15.45 -15.91
N ARG A 19 -2.33 15.79 -16.19
CA ARG A 19 -1.90 16.27 -17.50
C ARG A 19 -1.53 15.06 -18.34
N ALA A 20 -2.50 14.63 -19.15
CA ALA A 20 -2.19 13.85 -20.35
C ALA A 20 -1.42 14.77 -21.30
N ASP A 21 -0.09 14.74 -21.26
CA ASP A 21 0.73 15.60 -22.11
C ASP A 21 0.80 15.02 -23.53
N SER A 22 -0.22 15.32 -24.33
CA SER A 22 -0.28 14.98 -25.75
C SER A 22 0.46 16.02 -26.58
N ARG A 23 1.80 15.96 -26.66
CA ARG A 23 2.58 16.69 -27.68
C ARG A 23 3.75 15.87 -28.22
N ILE A 24 3.44 14.79 -28.92
CA ILE A 24 4.41 14.13 -29.81
C ILE A 24 4.49 14.92 -31.11
N ARG A 25 5.63 15.58 -31.32
CA ARG A 25 5.99 16.24 -32.58
C ARG A 25 6.40 15.16 -33.58
N THR A 26 5.55 14.86 -34.55
CA THR A 26 5.85 13.96 -35.67
C THR A 26 6.89 14.60 -36.59
N GLN A 27 8.10 14.03 -36.64
CA GLN A 27 9.00 14.20 -37.77
C GLN A 27 9.19 12.84 -38.46
N GLN A 28 8.58 12.71 -39.65
CA GLN A 28 8.87 11.62 -40.58
C GLN A 28 10.27 11.79 -41.17
N ARG A 29 11.14 10.77 -41.04
CA ARG A 29 12.25 10.56 -41.99
C ARG A 29 12.52 9.06 -42.22
N GLY A 30 12.22 8.64 -43.46
CA GLY A 30 12.99 7.73 -44.32
C GLY A 30 13.60 6.45 -43.76
N ALA A 31 13.05 5.32 -44.22
CA ALA A 31 13.65 3.99 -44.07
C ALA A 31 15.03 3.88 -44.75
N LYS A 32 16.00 3.28 -44.05
CA LYS A 32 17.08 2.42 -44.58
C LYS A 32 17.80 1.73 -43.42
N GLY A 33 17.84 0.39 -43.46
CA GLY A 33 18.25 -0.46 -42.35
C GLY A 33 19.71 -0.35 -41.93
N LYS A 34 20.02 -0.82 -40.71
CA LYS A 34 21.36 -1.16 -40.20
C LYS A 34 21.30 -1.84 -38.83
N SER A 35 22.08 -2.92 -38.70
CA SER A 35 22.81 -3.41 -37.51
C SER A 35 22.18 -3.14 -36.13
N THR A 36 21.66 -4.19 -35.49
CA THR A 36 21.30 -4.18 -34.07
C THR A 36 22.56 -4.15 -33.20
N ALA A 37 23.12 -2.96 -33.01
CA ALA A 37 23.92 -2.70 -31.81
C ALA A 37 22.99 -2.86 -30.59
N PRO A 38 23.47 -3.39 -29.45
CA PRO A 38 22.68 -3.38 -28.22
C PRO A 38 22.31 -1.92 -27.96
N GLN A 39 21.01 -1.61 -27.88
CA GLN A 39 20.60 -0.28 -27.46
C GLN A 39 21.05 -0.15 -26.01
N VAL A 40 22.06 0.69 -25.77
CA VAL A 40 22.46 1.06 -24.43
C VAL A 40 21.23 1.72 -23.81
N PRO A 41 20.67 1.19 -22.71
CA PRO A 41 19.53 1.82 -22.06
C PRO A 41 19.86 3.27 -21.74
N ASP A 42 18.93 4.20 -21.97
CA ASP A 42 19.12 5.62 -21.69
C ASP A 42 19.33 5.78 -20.17
N THR A 43 20.58 5.90 -19.74
CA THR A 43 20.94 6.07 -18.32
C THR A 43 20.67 7.50 -17.88
N LEU A 44 19.80 7.66 -16.89
CA LEU A 44 19.61 8.90 -16.16
C LEU A 44 20.71 9.02 -15.11
N TRP A 45 21.17 10.22 -14.80
CA TRP A 45 22.24 10.42 -13.80
C TRP A 45 21.70 11.23 -12.63
N LEU A 46 21.78 10.66 -11.43
CA LEU A 46 21.36 11.30 -10.20
C LEU A 46 22.57 11.84 -9.46
N ASN A 47 22.56 13.13 -9.14
CA ASN A 47 23.54 13.73 -8.24
C ASN A 47 23.10 13.47 -6.78
N THR A 48 23.99 12.91 -5.97
CA THR A 48 23.66 12.40 -4.62
C THR A 48 24.36 13.21 -3.52
N LYS A 49 25.27 12.60 -2.76
CA LYS A 49 25.84 13.16 -1.51
C LYS A 49 26.84 14.29 -1.75
N SER A 50 27.48 14.32 -2.92
CA SER A 50 28.47 15.34 -3.26
C SER A 50 28.31 15.81 -4.70
N LYS A 51 28.80 17.02 -5.01
CA LYS A 51 28.73 17.60 -6.36
C LYS A 51 29.36 16.73 -7.44
N ASP A 52 30.34 15.90 -7.07
CA ASP A 52 31.05 15.03 -8.00
C ASP A 52 30.50 13.59 -7.98
N SER A 53 29.56 13.27 -7.10
CA SER A 53 28.93 11.95 -7.09
C SER A 53 27.74 11.90 -8.03
N LEU A 54 27.77 10.91 -8.92
CA LEU A 54 26.77 10.66 -9.93
C LEU A 54 26.51 9.15 -9.99
N ILE A 55 25.29 8.76 -9.65
CA ILE A 55 24.81 7.39 -9.81
C ILE A 55 23.96 7.31 -11.07
N GLY A 56 24.30 6.36 -11.94
CA GLY A 56 23.56 6.08 -13.15
C GLY A 56 22.35 5.20 -12.85
N ILE A 57 21.16 5.66 -13.21
CA ILE A 57 19.89 4.94 -13.13
C ILE A 57 19.55 4.47 -14.54
N ARG A 58 19.68 3.16 -14.79
CA ARG A 58 19.28 2.56 -16.06
C ARG A 58 17.76 2.70 -16.23
N SER A 59 17.35 2.96 -17.46
CA SER A 59 15.94 2.92 -17.84
C SER A 59 15.70 1.91 -18.95
N ARG A 60 14.49 1.37 -19.03
CA ARG A 60 14.05 0.53 -20.16
C ARG A 60 12.69 0.99 -20.66
N ALA A 61 12.38 0.69 -21.91
CA ALA A 61 11.02 0.87 -22.40
C ALA A 61 10.06 -0.06 -21.65
N THR A 62 8.87 0.43 -21.32
CA THR A 62 7.87 -0.37 -20.59
C THR A 62 7.30 -1.46 -21.50
N PRO A 63 7.19 -2.73 -21.05
CA PRO A 63 6.64 -3.81 -21.88
C PRO A 63 5.17 -3.60 -22.29
N LYS A 64 4.40 -2.88 -21.46
CA LYS A 64 2.99 -2.51 -21.66
C LYS A 64 2.92 -0.98 -21.68
N GLU A 65 2.42 -0.38 -22.76
CA GLU A 65 2.46 1.06 -23.14
C GLU A 65 1.76 2.05 -22.16
N ASP A 66 1.62 1.72 -20.86
CA ASP A 66 1.04 2.62 -19.85
C ASP A 66 2.02 3.71 -19.40
N PHE A 67 3.32 3.46 -19.51
CA PHE A 67 4.40 4.38 -19.18
C PHE A 67 5.42 4.40 -20.31
N SER A 68 6.10 5.53 -20.51
CA SER A 68 7.14 5.63 -21.54
C SER A 68 8.39 4.82 -21.22
N HIS A 69 8.73 4.70 -19.94
CA HIS A 69 9.90 3.96 -19.47
C HIS A 69 9.73 3.51 -18.01
N GLN A 70 10.54 2.53 -17.63
CA GLN A 70 10.73 2.07 -16.25
C GLN A 70 12.16 2.37 -15.79
N LEU A 71 12.33 2.72 -14.52
CA LEU A 71 13.65 2.91 -13.89
C LEU A 71 14.10 1.63 -13.20
N ASN A 72 15.40 1.33 -13.27
CA ASN A 72 15.95 0.19 -12.57
C ASN A 72 15.98 0.44 -11.06
N LEU A 73 15.34 -0.45 -10.32
CA LEU A 73 15.17 -0.40 -8.87
C LEU A 73 16.49 -0.59 -8.13
N ASN A 74 17.35 -1.50 -8.59
CA ASN A 74 18.66 -1.73 -7.96
C ASN A 74 19.53 -0.48 -8.02
N ASP A 75 19.55 0.24 -9.15
CA ASP A 75 20.29 1.49 -9.29
C ASP A 75 19.72 2.60 -8.36
N LEU A 76 18.39 2.65 -8.16
CA LEU A 76 17.75 3.56 -7.21
C LEU A 76 18.11 3.21 -5.75
N LEU A 77 18.22 1.93 -5.43
CA LEU A 77 18.66 1.45 -4.10
C LEU A 77 20.13 1.83 -3.86
N ASP A 78 21.01 1.70 -4.86
CA ASP A 78 22.39 2.17 -4.77
C ASP A 78 22.48 3.69 -4.51
N ALA A 79 21.62 4.47 -5.18
CA ALA A 79 21.49 5.89 -4.90
C ALA A 79 21.01 6.17 -3.46
N ALA A 80 20.02 5.41 -2.99
CA ALA A 80 19.50 5.52 -1.63
C ALA A 80 20.59 5.21 -0.58
N ILE A 81 21.43 4.20 -0.82
CA ILE A 81 22.57 3.84 0.05
C ILE A 81 23.53 5.02 0.16
N GLU A 82 23.89 5.64 -0.96
CA GLU A 82 24.81 6.77 -0.94
C GLU A 82 24.20 8.01 -0.26
N MET A 83 22.90 8.24 -0.44
CA MET A 83 22.18 9.39 0.11
C MET A 83 21.86 9.26 1.60
N LEU A 84 21.85 8.04 2.15
CA LEU A 84 21.47 7.80 3.55
C LEU A 84 22.34 8.62 4.52
N PRO A 85 21.73 9.55 5.30
CA PRO A 85 22.46 10.32 6.31
C PRO A 85 22.96 9.44 7.45
N ASP A 86 24.09 9.85 8.05
CA ASP A 86 24.72 9.11 9.16
C ASP A 86 23.84 9.14 10.45
N ASP A 87 22.99 10.15 10.60
CA ASP A 87 22.08 10.35 11.74
C ASP A 87 20.64 9.87 11.50
N ALA A 88 20.32 9.44 10.28
CA ALA A 88 19.01 8.87 9.95
C ALA A 88 18.97 7.38 10.29
N TYR A 89 17.85 6.90 10.85
CA TYR A 89 17.66 5.45 11.07
C TYR A 89 17.49 4.69 9.76
N ALA A 90 16.72 5.23 8.81
CA ALA A 90 16.52 4.64 7.49
C ALA A 90 16.18 5.75 6.47
N LEU A 91 16.34 5.44 5.19
CA LEU A 91 15.93 6.31 4.08
C LEU A 91 14.90 5.60 3.21
N LEU A 92 13.77 6.27 2.97
CA LEU A 92 12.77 5.85 1.99
C LEU A 92 12.79 6.82 0.83
N MET A 93 13.14 6.33 -0.36
CA MET A 93 13.07 7.08 -1.60
C MET A 93 11.70 6.85 -2.24
N LEU A 94 10.95 7.94 -2.46
CA LEU A 94 9.68 7.91 -3.17
C LEU A 94 9.90 8.35 -4.62
N VAL A 95 9.42 7.55 -5.57
CA VAL A 95 9.48 7.87 -7.00
C VAL A 95 8.09 7.77 -7.63
N GLU A 96 7.82 8.63 -8.62
CA GLU A 96 6.57 8.60 -9.39
C GLU A 96 6.69 7.79 -10.67
N HIS A 97 7.91 7.34 -11.01
CA HIS A 97 8.20 6.56 -12.20
C HIS A 97 7.90 5.09 -11.95
N ASP A 98 7.46 4.39 -12.98
CA ASP A 98 7.38 2.94 -12.95
C ASP A 98 8.79 2.34 -12.78
N ILE A 99 8.91 1.24 -12.06
CA ILE A 99 10.21 0.65 -11.71
C ILE A 99 10.24 -0.84 -12.02
N TYR A 100 11.43 -1.39 -12.22
CA TYR A 100 11.68 -2.82 -12.40
C TYR A 100 12.94 -3.25 -11.65
N GLU A 101 13.00 -4.48 -11.16
CA GLU A 101 14.19 -5.01 -10.47
C GLU A 101 15.11 -5.72 -11.47
N ASP A 102 14.59 -6.74 -12.14
CA ASP A 102 15.31 -7.57 -13.11
C ASP A 102 14.61 -7.66 -14.48
N GLU A 103 15.28 -8.27 -15.46
CA GLU A 103 14.78 -8.38 -16.84
C GLU A 103 13.51 -9.24 -16.96
N ASP A 104 13.31 -10.17 -16.02
CA ASP A 104 12.15 -11.07 -15.99
C ASP A 104 10.92 -10.44 -15.31
N ASP A 105 11.08 -9.33 -14.58
CA ASP A 105 9.98 -8.67 -13.90
C ASP A 105 9.13 -7.83 -14.84
N GLU A 106 7.81 -7.84 -14.68
CA GLU A 106 6.95 -6.87 -15.36
C GLU A 106 7.13 -5.46 -14.79
N PHE A 107 7.09 -5.33 -13.47
CA PHE A 107 7.32 -4.11 -12.70
C PHE A 107 7.50 -4.45 -11.20
N ALA A 108 7.94 -3.47 -10.41
CA ALA A 108 7.90 -3.50 -8.96
C ALA A 108 7.16 -2.27 -8.41
N CYS A 109 6.59 -2.38 -7.20
CA CYS A 109 5.99 -1.23 -6.50
C CYS A 109 6.88 -0.71 -5.36
N GLY A 110 7.78 -1.55 -4.85
CA GLY A 110 8.71 -1.19 -3.80
C GLY A 110 9.71 -2.30 -3.54
N ARG A 111 10.81 -1.95 -2.89
CA ARG A 111 11.81 -2.89 -2.38
C ARG A 111 12.63 -2.22 -1.30
N ALA A 112 13.05 -3.02 -0.32
CA ALA A 112 13.98 -2.62 0.71
C ALA A 112 15.19 -3.55 0.79
N TYR A 113 16.34 -2.97 1.09
CA TYR A 113 17.48 -3.68 1.66
C TYR A 113 17.57 -3.34 3.14
N GLY A 114 16.83 -4.12 3.93
CA GLY A 114 16.63 -3.87 5.36
C GLY A 114 17.93 -3.70 6.15
N GLY A 115 18.93 -4.55 5.89
CA GLY A 115 20.26 -4.43 6.52
C GLY A 115 21.02 -3.15 6.15
N SER A 116 20.73 -2.58 4.98
CA SER A 116 21.28 -1.29 4.52
C SER A 116 20.40 -0.09 4.91
N ARG A 117 19.25 -0.33 5.56
CA ARG A 117 18.31 0.69 6.06
C ARG A 117 17.79 1.63 4.97
N ILE A 118 17.58 1.08 3.78
CA ILE A 118 17.11 1.81 2.61
C ILE A 118 15.94 1.08 1.96
N ALA A 119 15.01 1.88 1.45
CA ALA A 119 13.83 1.43 0.72
C ALA A 119 13.55 2.38 -0.44
N VAL A 120 12.99 1.85 -1.52
CA VAL A 120 12.44 2.61 -2.65
C VAL A 120 10.99 2.18 -2.83
N VAL A 121 10.08 3.15 -2.98
CA VAL A 121 8.66 2.88 -3.29
C VAL A 121 8.24 3.74 -4.48
N SER A 122 7.60 3.10 -5.44
CA SER A 122 6.99 3.76 -6.59
C SER A 122 5.50 3.98 -6.36
N SER A 123 5.02 5.18 -6.67
CA SER A 123 3.59 5.52 -6.68
C SER A 123 2.91 5.30 -8.04
N ALA A 124 3.67 4.97 -9.09
CA ALA A 124 3.22 4.96 -10.48
C ALA A 124 2.00 4.06 -10.70
N ARG A 125 2.12 2.80 -10.25
CA ARG A 125 1.11 1.74 -10.42
C ARG A 125 -0.06 1.87 -9.44
N TYR A 126 0.05 2.72 -8.42
CA TYR A 126 -1.03 2.93 -7.44
C TYR A 126 -2.06 3.98 -7.86
N ASN A 127 -1.82 4.69 -8.97
CA ASN A 127 -2.76 5.66 -9.52
C ASN A 127 -4.14 5.01 -9.79
N PRO A 128 -5.24 5.47 -9.16
CA PRO A 128 -6.57 4.91 -9.36
C PRO A 128 -7.04 4.94 -10.81
N GLY A 129 -6.52 5.85 -11.64
CA GLY A 129 -6.81 5.89 -13.08
C GLY A 129 -6.36 4.64 -13.85
N LEU A 130 -5.47 3.82 -13.27
CA LEU A 130 -4.99 2.57 -13.85
C LEU A 130 -5.78 1.34 -13.38
N ASP A 131 -6.66 1.47 -12.39
CA ASP A 131 -7.32 0.34 -11.74
C ASP A 131 -8.04 -0.59 -12.71
N ALA A 132 -8.80 -0.03 -13.66
CA ALA A 132 -9.51 -0.81 -14.66
C ALA A 132 -8.57 -1.60 -15.59
N LYS A 133 -7.38 -1.06 -15.89
CA LYS A 133 -6.38 -1.76 -16.73
C LYS A 133 -5.62 -2.83 -15.95
N GLN A 134 -5.42 -2.59 -14.65
CA GLN A 134 -4.67 -3.47 -13.75
C GLN A 134 -5.58 -4.50 -13.05
N ASN A 135 -6.87 -4.52 -13.39
CA ASN A 135 -7.89 -5.36 -12.75
C ASN A 135 -7.93 -5.20 -11.21
N ILE A 136 -7.70 -3.97 -10.74
CA ILE A 136 -7.77 -3.64 -9.32
C ILE A 136 -9.21 -3.27 -8.98
N GLU A 137 -9.85 -4.15 -8.22
CA GLU A 137 -11.18 -3.92 -7.69
C GLU A 137 -11.09 -3.12 -6.38
N ARG A 138 -12.04 -2.20 -6.16
CA ARG A 138 -11.92 -1.17 -5.09
C ARG A 138 -12.77 -1.44 -3.86
N GLU A 139 -13.85 -2.23 -3.98
CA GLU A 139 -14.84 -2.38 -2.90
C GLU A 139 -14.40 -3.41 -1.87
N HIS A 140 -13.67 -4.44 -2.30
CA HIS A 140 -13.23 -5.55 -1.44
C HIS A 140 -11.75 -5.48 -1.05
N ALA A 141 -11.19 -4.28 -0.94
CA ALA A 141 -9.91 -4.08 -0.25
C ALA A 141 -10.08 -4.34 1.26
N TRP A 142 -8.97 -4.44 2.01
CA TRP A 142 -9.06 -4.47 3.48
C TRP A 142 -9.89 -3.26 3.99
N PRO A 143 -10.81 -3.44 4.96
CA PRO A 143 -11.11 -4.65 5.73
C PRO A 143 -12.18 -5.58 5.09
N ALA A 144 -12.76 -5.21 3.95
CA ALA A 144 -13.86 -5.92 3.29
C ALA A 144 -13.42 -7.11 2.42
N SER A 145 -12.12 -7.42 2.38
CA SER A 145 -11.50 -8.48 1.57
C SER A 145 -11.98 -9.91 1.87
N HIS A 146 -12.71 -10.12 2.96
CA HIS A 146 -13.29 -11.41 3.35
C HIS A 146 -14.82 -11.38 3.40
N CYS A 147 -15.50 -10.46 2.69
CA CYS A 147 -16.96 -10.49 2.65
C CYS A 147 -17.44 -11.80 1.99
N ASN A 148 -18.55 -12.35 2.49
CA ASN A 148 -19.04 -13.66 2.06
C ASN A 148 -19.28 -13.73 0.55
N ASP A 149 -19.83 -12.67 -0.04
CA ASP A 149 -20.14 -12.60 -1.47
C ASP A 149 -18.86 -12.62 -2.32
N TYR A 150 -17.82 -11.89 -1.89
CA TYR A 150 -16.52 -11.88 -2.55
C TYR A 150 -15.80 -13.22 -2.45
N MET A 151 -15.75 -13.80 -1.24
CA MET A 151 -15.16 -15.12 -1.03
C MET A 151 -15.88 -16.19 -1.87
N THR A 152 -17.21 -16.13 -1.93
CA THR A 152 -18.02 -17.03 -2.77
C THR A 152 -17.71 -16.82 -4.25
N SER A 153 -17.59 -15.57 -4.72
CA SER A 153 -17.18 -15.27 -6.11
C SER A 153 -15.79 -15.84 -6.40
N CYS A 154 -14.79 -15.57 -5.55
CA CYS A 154 -13.45 -16.08 -5.73
C CYS A 154 -13.41 -17.61 -5.73
N CYS A 155 -14.23 -18.29 -4.91
CA CYS A 155 -14.34 -19.76 -4.92
C CYS A 155 -15.04 -20.29 -6.17
N ASN A 156 -16.08 -19.61 -6.64
CA ASN A 156 -16.81 -19.99 -7.86
C ASN A 156 -15.98 -19.77 -9.13
N ASP A 157 -15.03 -18.84 -9.12
CA ASP A 157 -14.07 -18.64 -10.21
C ASP A 157 -13.11 -19.85 -10.39
N PHE A 158 -13.10 -20.81 -9.46
CA PHE A 158 -12.40 -22.10 -9.55
C PHE A 158 -13.30 -23.29 -9.91
N ASP A 159 -14.49 -23.07 -10.48
CA ASP A 159 -15.38 -24.16 -10.88
C ASP A 159 -14.68 -25.13 -11.85
N GLY A 160 -14.39 -26.35 -11.35
CA GLY A 160 -13.62 -27.38 -12.04
C GLY A 160 -12.77 -28.29 -11.14
N MET A 161 -12.66 -28.02 -9.84
CA MET A 161 -12.09 -28.95 -8.87
C MET A 161 -13.21 -29.65 -8.09
N ASP A 162 -13.31 -30.98 -8.25
CA ASP A 162 -14.19 -31.84 -7.47
C ASP A 162 -13.87 -31.67 -5.97
N VAL A 163 -14.78 -31.03 -5.24
CA VAL A 163 -14.73 -30.98 -3.77
C VAL A 163 -15.73 -32.00 -3.21
N ASP A 164 -15.20 -32.98 -2.47
CA ASP A 164 -16.00 -33.97 -1.76
C ASP A 164 -17.00 -33.28 -0.81
N GLU A 165 -18.30 -33.57 -0.97
CA GLU A 165 -19.42 -32.97 -0.23
C GLU A 165 -19.46 -33.33 1.27
N GLU A 166 -18.55 -34.16 1.78
CA GLU A 166 -18.68 -34.80 3.10
C GLU A 166 -18.23 -33.97 4.32
N ALA A 167 -17.82 -32.70 4.16
CA ALA A 167 -17.34 -31.88 5.27
C ALA A 167 -18.31 -30.76 5.74
N ARG A 168 -19.61 -30.85 5.49
CA ARG A 168 -20.59 -29.91 6.11
C ARG A 168 -20.97 -30.38 7.51
N GLY A 169 -20.16 -29.99 8.50
CA GLY A 169 -20.57 -30.04 9.90
C GLY A 169 -21.83 -29.17 10.12
N ASN A 170 -22.84 -29.74 10.78
CA ASN A 170 -24.04 -29.00 11.19
C ASN A 170 -23.63 -27.98 12.27
N ILE A 171 -23.44 -26.71 11.89
CA ILE A 171 -23.27 -25.62 12.84
C ILE A 171 -24.67 -25.14 13.23
N ASP A 172 -24.99 -25.23 14.52
CA ASP A 172 -26.22 -24.66 15.07
C ASP A 172 -26.17 -23.13 14.97
N HIS A 173 -26.82 -22.61 13.93
CA HIS A 173 -26.87 -21.18 13.62
C HIS A 173 -27.48 -20.35 14.76
N GLU A 174 -28.36 -20.93 15.58
CA GLU A 174 -29.04 -20.21 16.66
C GLU A 174 -28.09 -19.95 17.83
N VAL A 175 -27.27 -20.96 18.19
CA VAL A 175 -26.22 -20.86 19.21
C VAL A 175 -25.07 -19.93 18.77
N LEU A 176 -24.69 -19.96 17.49
CA LEU A 176 -23.71 -19.03 16.93
C LEU A 176 -24.21 -17.58 17.00
N LEU A 177 -25.48 -17.33 16.64
CA LEU A 177 -26.10 -16.01 16.67
C LEU A 177 -26.28 -15.47 18.10
N GLU A 178 -26.60 -16.32 19.09
CA GLU A 178 -26.67 -15.92 20.50
C GLU A 178 -25.29 -15.58 21.08
N THR A 179 -24.25 -16.34 20.70
CA THR A 179 -22.86 -16.06 21.11
C THR A 179 -22.35 -14.75 20.51
N LEU A 180 -22.72 -14.45 19.25
CA LEU A 180 -22.37 -13.19 18.56
C LEU A 180 -23.10 -11.97 19.15
N LYS A 181 -24.34 -12.13 19.63
CA LYS A 181 -25.11 -11.04 20.29
C LYS A 181 -24.53 -10.59 21.64
N MET A 182 -23.74 -11.45 22.29
CA MET A 182 -23.10 -11.20 23.60
C MET A 182 -21.67 -10.65 23.50
N LYS A 183 -21.05 -10.67 22.30
CA LYS A 183 -19.65 -10.21 22.12
C LYS A 183 -19.56 -8.69 21.96
N LYS A 184 -18.59 -8.08 22.66
CA LYS A 184 -18.17 -6.69 22.41
C LYS A 184 -17.73 -6.56 20.95
N LYS A 185 -18.04 -5.41 20.31
CA LYS A 185 -17.55 -5.10 18.96
C LYS A 185 -16.03 -5.23 18.91
N THR A 186 -15.55 -6.13 18.08
CA THR A 186 -14.13 -6.33 17.80
C THR A 186 -13.58 -5.16 16.97
N PRO A 187 -12.25 -4.95 16.98
CA PRO A 187 -11.60 -3.94 16.16
C PRO A 187 -11.89 -4.10 14.66
N ILE A 188 -11.99 -5.34 14.16
CA ILE A 188 -12.29 -5.59 12.74
C ILE A 188 -13.75 -5.27 12.39
N GLU A 189 -14.70 -5.56 13.28
CA GLU A 189 -16.10 -5.15 13.09
C GLU A 189 -16.26 -3.63 13.12
N ALA A 190 -15.49 -2.92 13.95
CA ALA A 190 -15.46 -1.46 13.93
C ALA A 190 -14.91 -0.92 12.60
N ALA A 191 -13.84 -1.54 12.08
CA ALA A 191 -13.25 -1.19 10.79
C ALA A 191 -14.24 -1.41 9.63
N LEU A 192 -14.90 -2.58 9.59
CA LEU A 192 -15.91 -2.94 8.60
C LEU A 192 -17.10 -1.98 8.63
N ALA A 193 -17.59 -1.63 9.82
CA ALA A 193 -18.70 -0.68 9.96
C ALA A 193 -18.33 0.72 9.44
N ALA A 194 -17.10 1.18 9.67
CA ALA A 194 -16.61 2.44 9.14
C ALA A 194 -16.44 2.40 7.62
N HIS A 195 -15.87 1.31 7.08
CA HIS A 195 -15.75 1.07 5.65
C HIS A 195 -17.10 1.10 4.94
N ALA A 196 -18.08 0.32 5.42
CA ALA A 196 -19.42 0.23 4.85
C ALA A 196 -20.25 1.52 5.03
N GLY A 197 -19.84 2.42 5.93
CA GLY A 197 -20.49 3.71 6.13
C GLY A 197 -20.14 4.76 5.06
N LEU A 198 -19.12 4.51 4.25
CA LEU A 198 -18.69 5.42 3.19
C LEU A 198 -19.39 5.11 1.84
N PRO A 199 -19.47 6.11 0.93
CA PRO A 199 -20.00 5.88 -0.41
C PRO A 199 -19.12 4.92 -1.23
N ALA A 200 -19.75 3.97 -1.92
CA ALA A 200 -19.08 3.00 -2.77
C ALA A 200 -18.12 3.63 -3.80
N LEU A 201 -16.89 3.10 -3.91
CA LEU A 201 -15.84 3.63 -4.79
C LEU A 201 -16.09 3.34 -6.29
N SER A 202 -16.99 2.42 -6.59
CA SER A 202 -17.52 2.13 -7.92
C SER A 202 -18.54 3.18 -8.39
N SER A 203 -19.13 3.94 -7.46
CA SER A 203 -20.26 4.84 -7.71
C SER A 203 -19.83 6.30 -7.83
N SER A 204 -19.02 6.62 -8.84
CA SER A 204 -18.49 7.98 -9.11
C SER A 204 -17.83 8.63 -7.89
N PRO A 205 -16.66 8.11 -7.44
CA PRO A 205 -15.99 8.57 -6.23
C PRO A 205 -15.54 10.04 -6.35
N SER A 206 -15.51 10.73 -5.21
CA SER A 206 -15.00 12.11 -5.15
C SER A 206 -13.50 12.15 -5.43
N ALA A 207 -12.98 13.30 -5.85
CA ALA A 207 -11.54 13.49 -6.06
C ALA A 207 -10.73 13.28 -4.77
N LEU A 208 -11.29 13.67 -3.62
CA LEU A 208 -10.70 13.43 -2.31
C LEU A 208 -10.64 11.93 -1.97
N ALA A 209 -11.73 11.19 -2.21
CA ALA A 209 -11.76 9.74 -1.98
C ALA A 209 -10.74 8.99 -2.87
N LEU A 210 -10.57 9.42 -4.12
CA LEU A 210 -9.55 8.87 -5.02
C LEU A 210 -8.12 9.21 -4.56
N TYR A 211 -7.91 10.43 -4.08
CA TYR A 211 -6.62 10.83 -3.52
C TYR A 211 -6.27 10.02 -2.27
N ASP A 212 -7.22 9.87 -1.33
CA ASP A 212 -6.99 9.10 -0.11
C ASP A 212 -6.83 7.60 -0.42
N LEU A 213 -7.52 7.07 -1.44
CA LEU A 213 -7.30 5.71 -1.94
C LEU A 213 -5.87 5.53 -2.47
N TRP A 214 -5.40 6.45 -3.30
CA TRP A 214 -4.03 6.46 -3.82
C TRP A 214 -3.00 6.54 -2.69
N LEU A 215 -3.17 7.51 -1.78
CA LEU A 215 -2.28 7.75 -0.65
C LEU A 215 -2.22 6.52 0.26
N GLY A 216 -3.38 5.90 0.53
CA GLY A 216 -3.47 4.69 1.34
C GLY A 216 -2.67 3.52 0.77
N ARG A 217 -2.71 3.32 -0.55
CA ARG A 217 -1.92 2.29 -1.23
C ARG A 217 -0.42 2.56 -1.10
N VAL A 218 0.01 3.79 -1.38
CA VAL A 218 1.43 4.18 -1.25
C VAL A 218 1.91 4.05 0.20
N CYS A 219 1.13 4.52 1.17
CA CYS A 219 1.46 4.44 2.59
C CYS A 219 1.58 2.99 3.07
N ARG A 220 0.75 2.06 2.59
CA ARG A 220 0.84 0.64 2.94
C ARG A 220 2.16 0.03 2.47
N THR A 221 2.52 0.21 1.20
CA THR A 221 3.80 -0.29 0.69
C THR A 221 4.98 0.40 1.36
N ALA A 222 4.93 1.72 1.56
CA ALA A 222 5.96 2.45 2.31
C ALA A 222 6.15 1.92 3.74
N ALA A 223 5.07 1.62 4.45
CA ALA A 223 5.13 1.04 5.78
C ALA A 223 5.71 -0.39 5.77
N HIS A 224 5.38 -1.19 4.76
CA HIS A 224 5.96 -2.52 4.54
C HIS A 224 7.47 -2.46 4.35
N GLU A 225 7.93 -1.65 3.39
CA GLU A 225 9.36 -1.51 3.09
C GLU A 225 10.15 -0.91 4.28
N LEU A 226 9.56 0.04 5.01
CA LEU A 226 10.16 0.55 6.24
C LEU A 226 10.22 -0.52 7.34
N GLY A 227 9.26 -1.44 7.39
CA GLY A 227 9.32 -2.59 8.30
C GLY A 227 10.55 -3.48 8.03
N HIS A 228 10.91 -3.69 6.76
CA HIS A 228 12.17 -4.36 6.40
C HIS A 228 13.40 -3.60 6.92
N CYS A 229 13.40 -2.26 6.92
CA CYS A 229 14.48 -1.46 7.52
C CYS A 229 14.61 -1.63 9.04
N PHE A 230 13.55 -2.09 9.73
CA PHE A 230 13.61 -2.54 11.13
C PHE A 230 14.07 -4.01 11.30
N GLY A 231 14.52 -4.66 10.22
CA GLY A 231 14.94 -6.06 10.23
C GLY A 231 13.78 -7.06 10.27
N ILE A 232 12.56 -6.62 9.96
CA ILE A 232 11.37 -7.47 9.97
C ILE A 232 11.21 -8.10 8.58
N GLY A 233 11.31 -9.42 8.48
CA GLY A 233 11.02 -10.14 7.23
C GLY A 233 9.52 -10.24 6.95
N HIS A 234 9.16 -10.91 5.85
CA HIS A 234 7.75 -11.23 5.60
C HIS A 234 7.13 -12.02 6.74
N CYS A 235 5.90 -11.69 7.11
CA CYS A 235 5.17 -12.30 8.21
C CYS A 235 4.12 -13.29 7.69
N ALA A 236 4.10 -14.49 8.26
CA ALA A 236 3.14 -15.54 7.96
C ALA A 236 2.28 -15.95 9.17
N TYR A 237 2.43 -15.25 10.30
CA TYR A 237 1.80 -15.65 11.56
C TYR A 237 0.33 -15.23 11.67
N TYR A 238 0.05 -13.97 11.33
CA TYR A 238 -1.25 -13.33 11.47
C TYR A 238 -1.44 -12.32 10.33
N ALA A 239 -2.64 -11.76 10.23
CA ALA A 239 -2.90 -10.57 9.42
C ALA A 239 -1.91 -9.44 9.83
N CYS A 240 -1.05 -9.03 8.91
CA CYS A 240 0.05 -8.10 9.17
C CYS A 240 0.41 -7.31 7.92
N SER A 241 0.75 -6.02 8.09
CA SER A 241 1.30 -5.20 7.01
C SER A 241 2.61 -5.73 6.45
N MET A 242 3.28 -6.66 7.16
CA MET A 242 4.49 -7.35 6.71
C MET A 242 4.21 -8.66 5.95
N GLN A 243 2.96 -8.99 5.63
CA GLN A 243 2.69 -10.14 4.76
C GLN A 243 3.27 -9.89 3.36
N GLY A 244 3.92 -10.91 2.81
CA GLY A 244 4.42 -10.85 1.43
C GLY A 244 3.25 -10.75 0.45
N THR A 245 3.44 -9.99 -0.62
CA THR A 245 2.47 -9.83 -1.71
C THR A 245 3.14 -10.12 -3.05
N ALA A 246 2.47 -10.84 -3.93
CA ALA A 246 2.94 -11.14 -5.28
C ALA A 246 2.27 -10.27 -6.35
N SER A 247 1.28 -9.44 -5.98
CA SER A 247 0.58 -8.56 -6.92
C SER A 247 -0.04 -7.34 -6.27
N ILE A 248 -0.31 -6.31 -7.07
CA ILE A 248 -1.04 -5.12 -6.62
C ILE A 248 -2.49 -5.43 -6.17
N VAL A 249 -3.09 -6.47 -6.74
CA VAL A 249 -4.43 -6.93 -6.35
C VAL A 249 -4.39 -7.53 -4.95
N GLU A 250 -3.39 -8.37 -4.68
CA GLU A 250 -3.17 -8.98 -3.36
C GLU A 250 -2.78 -7.94 -2.30
N ASP A 251 -1.95 -6.94 -2.66
CA ASP A 251 -1.56 -5.84 -1.76
C ASP A 251 -2.79 -5.13 -1.15
N SER A 252 -3.83 -4.93 -1.96
CA SER A 252 -5.05 -4.23 -1.54
C SER A 252 -5.77 -4.90 -0.35
N ARG A 253 -5.58 -6.21 -0.17
CA ARG A 253 -6.19 -7.04 0.87
C ARG A 253 -5.38 -7.06 2.16
N GLN A 254 -4.13 -6.61 2.14
CA GLN A 254 -3.27 -6.62 3.32
C GLN A 254 -3.68 -5.53 4.31
N PRO A 255 -3.69 -5.83 5.63
CA PRO A 255 -4.06 -4.86 6.64
C PRO A 255 -3.00 -3.75 6.78
N PRO A 256 -3.39 -2.52 7.17
CA PRO A 256 -2.46 -1.41 7.38
C PRO A 256 -1.77 -1.44 8.76
N TYR A 257 -1.93 -2.52 9.53
CA TYR A 257 -1.40 -2.67 10.88
C TYR A 257 -0.41 -3.81 11.00
N LEU A 258 0.50 -3.71 11.97
CA LEU A 258 1.38 -4.81 12.36
C LEU A 258 0.62 -5.79 13.26
N CYS A 259 0.85 -7.08 13.07
CA CYS A 259 0.38 -8.10 14.02
C CYS A 259 1.10 -7.96 15.38
N PRO A 260 0.62 -8.60 16.46
CA PRO A 260 1.23 -8.49 17.78
C PRO A 260 2.74 -8.83 17.80
N ILE A 261 3.18 -9.79 16.98
CA ILE A 261 4.60 -10.18 16.90
C ILE A 261 5.45 -9.06 16.29
N ASP A 262 5.05 -8.52 15.14
CA ASP A 262 5.85 -7.49 14.46
C ASP A 262 5.69 -6.12 15.10
N LEU A 263 4.54 -5.84 15.73
CA LEU A 263 4.35 -4.66 16.55
C LEU A 263 5.33 -4.67 17.72
N GLU A 264 5.47 -5.80 18.43
CA GLU A 264 6.43 -5.92 19.53
C GLU A 264 7.88 -5.68 19.07
N LYS A 265 8.26 -6.15 17.87
CA LYS A 265 9.58 -5.87 17.29
C LYS A 265 9.81 -4.37 17.12
N VAL A 266 8.83 -3.65 16.55
CA VAL A 266 8.93 -2.19 16.34
C VAL A 266 8.96 -1.44 17.66
N ILE A 267 8.13 -1.84 18.63
CA ILE A 267 8.07 -1.22 19.95
C ILE A 267 9.38 -1.43 20.70
N SER A 268 9.91 -2.65 20.70
CA SER A 268 11.23 -2.98 21.27
C SER A 268 12.36 -2.18 20.60
N ALA A 269 12.32 -1.99 19.27
CA ALA A 269 13.35 -1.27 18.53
C ALA A 269 13.30 0.26 18.76
N THR A 270 12.12 0.81 19.00
CA THR A 270 11.89 2.28 19.07
C THR A 270 11.70 2.80 20.49
N GLY A 271 11.36 1.94 21.46
CA GLY A 271 10.96 2.34 22.80
C GLY A 271 9.65 3.15 22.86
N THR A 272 8.88 3.18 21.78
CA THR A 272 7.62 3.92 21.69
C THR A 272 6.51 3.20 22.47
N ASP A 273 5.63 3.98 23.12
CA ASP A 273 4.41 3.44 23.70
C ASP A 273 3.37 3.07 22.63
N ILE A 274 2.72 1.91 22.79
CA ILE A 274 1.76 1.38 21.81
C ILE A 274 0.54 2.30 21.66
N VAL A 275 0.03 2.84 22.77
CA VAL A 275 -1.18 3.67 22.76
C VAL A 275 -0.87 5.03 22.14
N GLU A 276 0.26 5.65 22.49
CA GLU A 276 0.72 6.91 21.89
C GLU A 276 0.97 6.75 20.38
N ARG A 277 1.57 5.64 19.95
CA ARG A 277 1.70 5.31 18.52
C ARG A 277 0.36 5.30 17.80
N TYR A 278 -0.64 4.62 18.36
CA TYR A 278 -1.96 4.54 17.74
C TYR A 278 -2.67 5.90 17.73
N LYS A 279 -2.51 6.74 18.77
CA LYS A 279 -3.08 8.10 18.78
C LYS A 279 -2.52 8.96 17.65
N VAL A 280 -1.20 8.94 17.42
CA VAL A 280 -0.56 9.71 16.34
C VAL A 280 -1.04 9.22 14.96
N LEU A 281 -1.12 7.90 14.76
CA LEU A 281 -1.64 7.32 13.51
C LEU A 281 -3.12 7.64 13.31
N LEU A 282 -3.91 7.64 14.38
CA LEU A 282 -5.32 7.99 14.36
C LEU A 282 -5.54 9.45 13.93
N GLU A 283 -4.75 10.39 14.46
CA GLU A 283 -4.80 11.79 14.03
C GLU A 283 -4.49 11.97 12.54
N PHE A 284 -3.58 11.16 11.98
CA PHE A 284 -3.32 11.14 10.55
C PHE A 284 -4.53 10.60 9.78
N CYS A 285 -5.07 9.45 10.19
CA CYS A 285 -6.21 8.83 9.50
C CYS A 285 -7.48 9.70 9.55
N ASP A 286 -7.74 10.40 10.66
CA ASP A 286 -8.88 11.31 10.80
C ASP A 286 -8.83 12.48 9.80
N ARG A 287 -7.64 12.86 9.31
CA ARG A 287 -7.50 13.89 8.24
C ARG A 287 -7.81 13.36 6.84
N HIS A 288 -7.83 12.05 6.66
CA HIS A 288 -8.04 11.34 5.40
C HIS A 288 -9.29 10.45 5.46
N ALA A 289 -10.31 10.89 6.20
CA ALA A 289 -11.50 10.09 6.52
C ALA A 289 -12.43 9.82 5.31
N GLU A 290 -12.18 10.45 4.15
CA GLU A 290 -12.89 10.14 2.90
C GLU A 290 -12.36 8.84 2.26
N GLY A 291 -11.13 8.44 2.60
CA GLY A 291 -10.54 7.18 2.20
C GLY A 291 -11.01 6.00 3.04
N HIS A 292 -11.48 4.95 2.37
CA HIS A 292 -11.99 3.73 3.02
C HIS A 292 -10.95 3.07 3.93
N LEU A 293 -9.69 2.99 3.49
CA LEU A 293 -8.58 2.44 4.28
C LEU A 293 -8.38 3.22 5.58
N PHE A 294 -8.31 4.55 5.50
CA PHE A 294 -8.02 5.39 6.66
C PHE A 294 -9.20 5.48 7.62
N ALA A 295 -10.44 5.59 7.13
CA ALA A 295 -11.62 5.56 7.97
C ALA A 295 -11.75 4.22 8.72
N ALA A 296 -11.56 3.10 8.00
CA ALA A 296 -11.55 1.77 8.61
C ALA A 296 -10.42 1.61 9.63
N TYR A 297 -9.20 2.06 9.31
CA TYR A 297 -8.06 1.93 10.20
C TYR A 297 -8.19 2.83 11.44
N ALA A 298 -8.74 4.03 11.30
CA ALA A 298 -9.07 4.91 12.42
C ALA A 298 -10.06 4.22 13.38
N ALA A 299 -11.14 3.63 12.86
CA ALA A 299 -12.11 2.89 13.67
C ALA A 299 -11.49 1.67 14.36
N TRP A 300 -10.64 0.93 13.65
CA TRP A 300 -9.88 -0.19 14.21
C TRP A 300 -9.00 0.27 15.37
N MET A 301 -8.22 1.35 15.20
CA MET A 301 -7.33 1.88 16.23
C MET A 301 -8.09 2.39 17.46
N ARG A 302 -9.21 3.10 17.29
CA ARG A 302 -10.06 3.54 18.42
C ARG A 302 -10.53 2.35 19.26
N SER A 303 -10.94 1.26 18.60
CA SER A 303 -11.31 0.02 19.30
C SER A 303 -10.11 -0.65 19.96
N ARG A 304 -8.93 -0.68 19.31
CA ARG A 304 -7.71 -1.26 19.89
C ARG A 304 -7.20 -0.51 21.11
N ILE A 305 -7.19 0.82 21.08
CA ILE A 305 -6.79 1.65 22.21
C ILE A 305 -7.66 1.31 23.43
N LYS A 306 -8.99 1.23 23.23
CA LYS A 306 -9.92 0.84 24.30
C LYS A 306 -9.61 -0.55 24.88
N ASN A 307 -9.34 -1.55 24.04
CA ASN A 307 -8.99 -2.88 24.52
C ASN A 307 -7.69 -2.89 25.34
N LEU A 308 -6.69 -2.09 24.92
CA LEU A 308 -5.43 -1.97 25.65
C LEU A 308 -5.60 -1.28 27.01
N ASP A 309 -6.42 -0.22 27.07
CA ASP A 309 -6.77 0.46 28.33
C ASP A 309 -7.52 -0.48 29.30
N ASP A 310 -8.37 -1.36 28.75
CA ASP A 310 -9.11 -2.38 29.51
C ASP A 310 -8.25 -3.62 29.85
N GLN A 311 -6.95 -3.65 29.49
CA GLN A 311 -6.02 -4.80 29.60
C GLN A 311 -6.49 -6.08 28.89
N GLU A 312 -7.35 -5.95 27.88
CA GLU A 312 -7.81 -7.05 27.05
C GLU A 312 -6.81 -7.31 25.91
N TRP A 313 -6.02 -8.36 26.06
CA TRP A 313 -5.18 -8.88 24.97
C TRP A 313 -6.07 -9.50 23.88
N PRO A 314 -5.69 -9.39 22.59
CA PRO A 314 -6.52 -9.92 21.51
C PRO A 314 -6.77 -11.42 21.70
N GLU A 315 -8.04 -11.85 21.56
CA GLU A 315 -8.37 -13.26 21.39
C GLU A 315 -7.59 -13.76 20.15
N VAL A 316 -6.79 -14.81 20.33
CA VAL A 316 -6.14 -15.52 19.23
C VAL A 316 -7.27 -16.17 18.43
N VAL A 317 -7.62 -15.57 17.30
CA VAL A 317 -8.55 -16.16 16.31
C VAL A 317 -7.73 -16.88 15.26
#